data_AF-A0AAN4KPF5-F1
#
_entry.id   AF-A0AAN4KPF5-F1
#
_cell.length_a   1.000
_cell.length_b   1.000
_cell.length_c   1.000
_cell.angle_alpha   90.00
_cell.angle_beta   90.00
_cell.angle_gamma   90.00
#
_symmetry.space_group_name_H-M   'P 1'
#
loop_
_entity.id
_entity.type
_entity.pdbx_description
1 polymer ?
#
loop_
_entity_poly.entity_id
_entity_poly.type
_entity_poly.pdbx_seq_one_letter_code
_entity_poly.pdbx_strand_id
1 'polypeptide(L)'
;MKKVFVVFFVLAFAFMSINSSKVMAYGNHKADLYTSGGSQLLNYVGSKQPLYNGPGNPNVVGYVAWQTVTVEQAWYLIDTSLGEKWVGYNGDALFLKDRLNSNAAQLEIESKQPLYNGPGNPNVVGYVAYQSVKVKQAWYLINTSLG
;
A
#
# COMPACT_ATOMS: atom_id res chain seq x y z
N MET A 1 19.55 27.81 -46.08
CA MET A 1 19.83 28.01 -44.64
C MET A 1 18.72 27.33 -43.84
N LYS A 2 19.10 26.50 -42.86
CA LYS A 2 18.24 25.54 -42.13
C LYS A 2 17.18 26.27 -41.29
N LYS A 3 15.91 25.88 -41.44
CA LYS A 3 14.83 26.27 -40.51
C LYS A 3 14.93 25.37 -39.28
N VAL A 4 15.28 25.95 -38.14
CA VAL A 4 15.29 25.26 -36.84
C VAL A 4 13.85 25.16 -36.36
N PHE A 5 13.29 23.96 -36.35
CA PHE A 5 12.04 23.68 -35.64
C PHE A 5 12.36 23.55 -34.15
N VAL A 6 12.05 24.60 -33.38
CA VAL A 6 12.04 24.51 -31.92
C VAL A 6 10.73 23.82 -31.52
N VAL A 7 10.81 22.54 -31.16
CA VAL A 7 9.70 21.81 -30.56
C VAL A 7 9.68 22.15 -29.08
N PHE A 8 8.72 22.96 -28.66
CA PHE A 8 8.41 23.16 -27.25
C PHE A 8 7.70 21.90 -26.74
N PHE A 9 8.42 21.07 -25.98
CA PHE A 9 7.81 20.03 -25.16
C PHE A 9 7.12 20.70 -23.97
N VAL A 10 5.81 20.91 -24.05
CA VAL A 10 5.00 21.26 -22.88
C VAL A 10 4.93 20.00 -22.01
N LEU A 11 5.70 20.01 -20.93
CA LEU A 11 5.62 19.00 -19.89
C LEU A 11 4.27 19.17 -19.18
N ALA A 12 3.25 18.44 -19.63
CA ALA A 12 1.93 18.48 -19.03
C ALA A 12 1.96 17.79 -17.65
N PHE A 13 2.29 18.56 -16.61
CA PHE A 13 1.94 18.21 -15.24
C PHE A 13 0.44 18.46 -15.06
N ALA A 14 -0.37 17.47 -15.44
CA ALA A 14 -1.79 17.46 -15.10
C ALA A 14 -1.92 17.18 -13.59
N PHE A 15 -1.87 18.23 -12.78
CA PHE A 15 -2.37 18.20 -11.40
C PHE A 15 -3.90 18.28 -11.46
N MET A 16 -4.55 17.13 -11.65
CA MET A 16 -5.97 17.02 -11.37
C MET A 16 -6.14 16.92 -9.85
N SER A 17 -6.43 18.04 -9.19
CA SER A 17 -6.92 18.03 -7.81
C SER A 17 -8.41 17.68 -7.82
N ILE A 18 -8.78 16.46 -7.42
CA ILE A 18 -10.19 16.06 -7.31
C ILE A 18 -10.37 15.16 -6.08
N ASN A 19 -10.79 15.77 -4.97
CA ASN A 19 -11.28 15.15 -3.72
C ASN A 19 -10.32 14.16 -3.02
N SER A 20 -10.30 14.13 -1.68
CA SER A 20 -9.49 13.15 -0.93
C SER A 20 -10.05 11.74 -1.09
N SER A 21 -9.81 11.09 -2.21
CA SER A 21 -10.16 9.70 -2.41
C SER A 21 -9.08 8.85 -1.75
N LYS A 22 -9.48 8.09 -0.73
CA LYS A 22 -8.64 7.05 -0.13
C LYS A 22 -8.16 6.08 -1.21
N VAL A 23 -6.89 6.20 -1.61
CA VAL A 23 -6.29 5.39 -2.67
C VAL A 23 -5.30 4.37 -2.11
N MET A 24 -5.27 3.21 -2.75
CA MET A 24 -4.40 2.11 -2.39
C MET A 24 -3.24 1.99 -3.39
N ALA A 25 -2.02 1.84 -2.88
CA ALA A 25 -0.83 1.49 -3.67
C ALA A 25 -0.46 0.02 -3.47
N TYR A 26 0.07 -0.61 -4.52
CA TYR A 26 0.58 -1.98 -4.46
C TYR A 26 1.92 -2.00 -3.71
N GLY A 27 2.01 -2.79 -2.64
CA GLY A 27 3.26 -3.00 -1.93
C GLY A 27 4.14 -4.00 -2.67
N ASN A 28 5.42 -3.66 -2.89
CA ASN A 28 6.43 -4.58 -3.41
C ASN A 28 7.67 -4.59 -2.50
N HIS A 29 8.64 -5.47 -2.78
CA HIS A 29 9.91 -5.57 -2.04
C HIS A 29 10.80 -4.32 -2.15
N LYS A 30 10.43 -3.31 -2.95
CA LYS A 30 11.11 -2.00 -3.04
C LYS A 30 10.33 -0.88 -2.35
N ALA A 31 9.19 -1.21 -1.73
CA ALA A 31 8.29 -0.31 -1.04
C ALA A 31 8.32 -0.67 0.46
N ASP A 32 9.50 -0.53 1.06
CA ASP A 32 9.67 -0.77 2.50
C ASP A 32 8.86 0.26 3.30
N LEU A 33 8.19 -0.23 4.33
CA LEU A 33 7.48 0.60 5.30
C LEU A 33 8.44 1.01 6.41
N TYR A 34 8.47 2.29 6.77
CA TYR A 34 9.29 2.79 7.86
C TYR A 34 8.48 3.74 8.75
N THR A 35 8.94 3.96 9.98
CA THR A 35 8.31 4.93 10.90
C THR A 35 9.12 6.20 10.97
N SER A 36 8.43 7.33 11.06
CA SER A 36 9.01 8.60 11.48
C SER A 36 8.33 9.08 12.75
N GLY A 37 9.11 9.62 13.69
CA GLY A 37 8.59 10.18 14.95
C GLY A 37 7.87 9.18 15.86
N GLY A 38 8.05 7.87 15.65
CA GLY A 38 7.51 6.79 16.50
C GLY A 38 6.04 6.41 16.24
N SER A 39 5.30 7.16 15.44
CA SER A 39 3.85 6.95 15.25
C SER A 39 3.38 6.99 13.79
N GLN A 40 4.12 7.65 12.89
CA GLN A 40 3.71 7.79 11.51
C GLN A 40 4.30 6.67 10.66
N LEU A 41 3.44 5.87 10.03
CA LEU A 41 3.83 4.87 9.04
C LEU A 41 4.05 5.54 7.68
N LEU A 42 5.23 5.35 7.10
CA LEU A 42 5.66 5.96 5.86
C LEU A 42 6.08 4.88 4.86
N ASN A 43 5.94 5.19 3.58
CA ASN A 43 6.45 4.39 2.49
C ASN A 43 7.21 5.26 1.51
N TYR A 44 8.45 4.87 1.16
CA TYR A 44 9.17 5.51 0.06
C TYR A 44 8.84 4.81 -1.25
N VAL A 45 8.22 5.56 -2.16
CA VAL A 45 7.85 5.08 -3.48
C VAL A 45 8.98 5.36 -4.46
N GLY A 46 9.87 4.39 -4.66
CA GLY A 46 11.06 4.54 -5.53
C GLY A 46 10.83 4.32 -7.03
N SER A 47 9.58 4.26 -7.51
CA SER A 47 9.25 4.10 -8.94
C SER A 47 7.79 4.49 -9.21
N LYS A 48 7.39 4.63 -10.47
CA LYS A 48 5.99 4.92 -10.82
C LYS A 48 5.10 3.74 -10.41
N GLN A 49 4.24 3.97 -9.42
CA GLN A 49 3.25 3.01 -8.95
C GLN A 49 1.83 3.48 -9.28
N PRO A 50 0.96 2.60 -9.81
CA PRO A 50 -0.45 2.91 -10.01
C PRO A 50 -1.19 3.01 -8.67
N LEU A 51 -2.18 3.90 -8.63
CA LEU A 51 -3.10 4.08 -7.52
C LEU A 51 -4.48 3.55 -7.90
N TYR A 52 -5.17 2.94 -6.95
CA TYR A 52 -6.47 2.32 -7.13
C TYR A 52 -7.44 2.76 -6.05
N ASN A 53 -8.74 2.81 -6.36
CA ASN A 53 -9.80 3.06 -5.36
C ASN A 53 -9.99 1.89 -4.40
N GLY A 54 -9.30 0.77 -4.62
CA GLY A 54 -9.35 -0.35 -3.72
C GLY A 54 -8.67 -1.60 -4.27
N PRO A 55 -8.50 -2.61 -3.42
CA PRO A 55 -7.99 -3.91 -3.80
C PRO A 55 -8.96 -4.62 -4.74
N GLY A 56 -8.44 -5.19 -5.83
CA GLY A 56 -9.25 -5.86 -6.85
C GLY A 56 -9.99 -4.91 -7.80
N ASN A 57 -9.87 -3.60 -7.63
CA ASN A 57 -10.32 -2.63 -8.63
C ASN A 57 -9.25 -2.52 -9.73
N PRO A 58 -9.53 -2.87 -10.99
CA PRO A 58 -8.53 -2.79 -12.06
C PRO A 58 -8.28 -1.34 -12.54
N ASN A 59 -9.15 -0.40 -12.19
CA ASN A 59 -9.10 0.95 -12.71
C ASN A 59 -8.07 1.78 -11.96
N VAL A 60 -7.03 2.18 -12.68
CA VAL A 60 -6.02 3.12 -12.18
C VAL A 60 -6.63 4.51 -12.11
N VAL A 61 -6.57 5.13 -10.93
CA VAL A 61 -7.10 6.48 -10.67
C VAL A 61 -6.02 7.54 -10.58
N GLY A 62 -4.76 7.12 -10.51
CA GLY A 62 -3.62 8.02 -10.45
C GLY A 62 -2.30 7.26 -10.41
N TYR A 63 -1.22 8.01 -10.25
CA TYR A 63 0.12 7.45 -10.08
C TYR A 63 0.88 8.23 -9.02
N VAL A 64 1.69 7.51 -8.25
CA VAL A 64 2.64 8.07 -7.30
C VAL A 64 4.05 7.61 -7.68
N ALA A 65 5.04 8.49 -7.54
CA ALA A 65 6.44 8.17 -7.83
C ALA A 65 7.38 9.10 -7.07
N TRP A 66 8.56 8.59 -6.72
CA TRP A 66 9.73 9.32 -6.21
C TRP A 66 9.45 10.21 -5.01
N GLN A 67 8.66 9.71 -4.07
CA GLN A 67 8.27 10.47 -2.88
C GLN A 67 7.99 9.55 -1.69
N THR A 68 8.05 10.12 -0.50
CA THR A 68 7.55 9.51 0.72
C THR A 68 6.07 9.80 0.86
N VAL A 69 5.26 8.77 1.11
CA VAL A 69 3.82 8.90 1.40
C VAL A 69 3.52 8.42 2.81
N THR A 70 2.49 8.99 3.41
CA THR A 70 1.96 8.49 4.69
C THR A 70 1.05 7.31 4.40
N VAL A 71 1.24 6.22 5.12
CA VAL A 71 0.38 5.03 5.04
C VAL A 71 -0.59 5.08 6.22
N GLU A 72 -1.88 5.20 5.93
CA GLU A 72 -2.93 5.21 6.95
C GLU A 72 -3.29 3.79 7.42
N GLN A 73 -3.18 2.82 6.51
CA GLN A 73 -3.57 1.43 6.77
C GLN A 73 -2.79 0.50 5.81
N ALA A 74 -2.33 -0.65 6.31
CA ALA A 74 -1.70 -1.69 5.50
C ALA A 74 -2.53 -2.97 5.53
N TRP A 75 -2.52 -3.71 4.42
CA TRP A 75 -3.23 -4.97 4.27
C TRP A 75 -2.34 -6.00 3.59
N TYR A 76 -2.34 -7.23 4.11
CA TYR A 76 -1.53 -8.33 3.61
C TYR A 76 -2.40 -9.52 3.28
N LEU A 77 -2.21 -10.09 2.09
CA LEU A 77 -2.81 -11.35 1.69
C LEU A 77 -1.91 -12.50 2.13
N ILE A 78 -2.46 -13.41 2.93
CA ILE A 78 -1.74 -14.52 3.52
C ILE A 78 -2.47 -15.84 3.23
N ASP A 79 -1.72 -16.93 3.18
CA ASP A 79 -2.29 -18.28 3.12
C ASP A 79 -2.77 -18.70 4.53
N THR A 80 -4.00 -19.22 4.61
CA THR A 80 -4.58 -19.73 5.86
C THR A 80 -5.29 -21.06 5.60
N SER A 81 -5.69 -21.77 6.66
CA SER A 81 -6.52 -22.97 6.54
C SER A 81 -7.90 -22.71 5.93
N LEU A 82 -8.36 -21.46 5.90
CA LEU A 82 -9.61 -21.02 5.26
C LEU A 82 -9.39 -20.58 3.80
N GLY A 83 -8.21 -20.87 3.24
CA GLY A 83 -7.72 -20.32 1.97
C GLY A 83 -7.06 -18.95 2.15
N GLU A 84 -6.85 -18.25 1.04
CA GLU A 84 -6.26 -16.91 1.05
C GLU A 84 -7.17 -15.93 1.79
N LYS A 85 -6.60 -15.18 2.74
CA LYS A 85 -7.31 -14.18 3.54
C LYS A 85 -6.47 -12.94 3.76
N TRP A 86 -7.15 -11.83 3.97
CA TRP A 86 -6.54 -10.54 4.24
C TRP A 86 -6.43 -10.30 5.75
N VAL A 87 -5.29 -9.79 6.18
CA VAL A 87 -5.07 -9.24 7.52
C VAL A 87 -4.67 -7.77 7.38
N GLY A 88 -5.24 -6.91 8.22
CA GLY A 88 -5.08 -5.45 8.12
C GLY A 88 -4.57 -4.81 9.40
N TYR A 89 -3.82 -3.71 9.26
CA TYR A 89 -3.31 -2.85 10.34
C TYR A 89 -4.13 -1.55 10.45
N ASN A 90 -4.87 -1.33 11.56
CA ASN A 90 -5.53 -0.06 11.84
C ASN A 90 -4.93 0.62 13.08
N GLY A 91 -4.34 1.81 12.92
CA GLY A 91 -4.04 2.81 13.95
C GLY A 91 -3.05 2.46 15.07
N ASP A 92 -3.26 1.34 15.77
CA ASP A 92 -2.61 1.01 17.06
C ASP A 92 -1.72 -0.25 16.99
N ALA A 93 -1.80 -1.03 15.92
CA ALA A 93 -1.01 -2.25 15.72
C ALA A 93 0.34 -2.02 14.98
N LEU A 94 1.09 -0.97 15.36
CA LEU A 94 2.33 -0.53 14.70
C LEU A 94 3.39 -1.65 14.58
N PHE A 95 3.27 -2.70 15.39
CA PHE A 95 4.17 -3.85 15.45
C PHE A 95 4.19 -4.69 14.15
N LEU A 96 3.09 -4.77 13.39
CA LEU A 96 3.03 -5.68 12.23
C LEU A 96 3.99 -5.28 11.10
N LYS A 97 4.33 -3.99 10.95
CA LYS A 97 5.32 -3.56 9.94
C LYS A 97 6.74 -4.02 10.31
N ASP A 98 7.10 -3.93 11.59
CA ASP A 98 8.44 -4.26 12.09
C ASP A 98 8.69 -5.77 12.03
N ARG A 99 7.61 -6.51 11.77
CA ARG A 99 7.53 -7.95 11.60
C ARG A 99 7.34 -8.39 10.15
N LEU A 100 7.20 -7.46 9.21
CA LEU A 100 7.24 -7.76 7.79
C LEU A 100 8.70 -7.79 7.33
N ASN A 101 9.20 -8.99 7.06
CA ASN A 101 10.41 -9.16 6.28
C ASN A 101 10.02 -9.11 4.79
N SER A 102 10.13 -7.93 4.19
CA SER A 102 9.79 -7.71 2.77
C SER A 102 10.66 -8.56 1.81
N ASN A 103 11.91 -8.81 2.18
CA ASN A 103 12.83 -9.66 1.42
C ASN A 103 12.42 -11.13 1.42
N ALA A 104 11.91 -11.63 2.54
CA ALA A 104 11.43 -13.01 2.67
C ALA A 104 9.93 -13.16 2.36
N ALA A 105 9.22 -12.05 2.10
CA ALA A 105 7.76 -12.00 2.02
C ALA A 105 7.10 -12.71 3.21
N GLN A 106 7.58 -12.44 4.42
CA GLN A 106 7.14 -13.10 5.64
C GLN A 106 6.64 -12.06 6.64
N LEU A 107 5.50 -12.36 7.28
CA LEU A 107 4.89 -11.53 8.31
C LEU A 107 4.79 -12.35 9.61
N GLU A 108 5.33 -11.85 10.70
CA GLU A 108 5.16 -12.45 12.03
C GLU A 108 3.89 -11.91 12.72
N ILE A 109 2.98 -12.82 13.08
CA ILE A 109 1.73 -12.56 13.79
C ILE A 109 1.94 -12.92 15.27
N GLU A 110 2.11 -11.92 16.14
CA GLU A 110 2.38 -12.12 17.58
C GLU A 110 1.13 -12.07 18.47
N SER A 111 -0.04 -11.81 17.89
CA SER A 111 -1.31 -11.72 18.62
C SER A 111 -2.46 -12.16 17.74
N LYS A 112 -3.64 -12.33 18.35
CA LYS A 112 -4.85 -12.68 17.60
C LYS A 112 -5.26 -11.53 16.68
N GLN A 113 -5.19 -11.77 15.38
CA GLN A 113 -5.57 -10.83 14.33
C GLN A 113 -6.82 -11.32 13.58
N PRO A 114 -7.78 -10.43 13.27
CA PRO A 114 -8.92 -10.78 12.45
C PRO A 114 -8.53 -11.03 10.98
N LEU A 115 -9.23 -11.97 10.34
CA LEU A 115 -9.10 -12.29 8.92
C LEU A 115 -10.33 -11.82 8.15
N TYR A 116 -10.10 -11.37 6.92
CA TYR A 116 -11.12 -10.78 6.05
C TYR A 116 -11.06 -11.37 4.64
N ASN A 117 -12.21 -11.37 3.94
CA ASN A 117 -12.27 -11.76 2.53
C ASN A 117 -11.77 -10.66 1.58
N GLY A 118 -11.53 -9.45 2.08
CA GLY A 118 -11.00 -8.34 1.29
C GLY A 118 -10.50 -7.21 2.19
N PRO A 119 -9.55 -6.39 1.72
CA PRO A 119 -9.13 -5.21 2.46
C PRO A 119 -10.27 -4.20 2.59
N GLY A 120 -10.43 -3.63 3.79
CA GLY A 120 -11.53 -2.71 4.10
C GLY A 120 -12.89 -3.37 4.25
N ASN A 121 -12.99 -4.70 4.10
CA ASN A 121 -14.21 -5.44 4.43
C ASN A 121 -14.38 -5.48 5.96
N PRO A 122 -15.52 -5.03 6.52
CA PRO A 122 -15.73 -5.06 7.97
C PRO A 122 -15.99 -6.46 8.52
N ASN A 123 -16.35 -7.42 7.67
CA ASN A 123 -16.78 -8.76 8.09
C ASN A 123 -15.58 -9.65 8.38
N VAL A 124 -15.38 -9.92 9.68
CA VAL A 124 -14.39 -10.91 10.15
C VAL A 124 -14.88 -12.31 9.80
N VAL A 125 -14.03 -13.09 9.12
CA VAL A 125 -14.33 -14.46 8.68
C VAL A 125 -13.47 -15.53 9.37
N GLY A 126 -12.54 -15.10 10.23
CA GLY A 126 -11.67 -15.98 10.96
C GLY A 126 -10.63 -15.19 11.75
N TYR A 127 -9.69 -15.90 12.35
CA TYR A 127 -8.58 -15.30 13.08
C TYR A 127 -7.29 -16.06 12.77
N VAL A 128 -6.17 -15.33 12.80
CA VAL A 128 -4.82 -15.86 12.77
C VAL A 128 -4.08 -15.38 14.01
N ALA A 129 -3.23 -16.20 14.61
CA ALA A 129 -2.49 -15.83 15.80
C ALA A 129 -1.16 -16.60 15.89
N TYR A 130 -0.18 -16.00 16.56
CA TYR A 130 1.06 -16.62 17.05
C TYR A 130 1.81 -17.49 16.03
N GLN A 131 2.10 -16.93 14.85
CA GLN A 131 2.81 -17.65 13.79
C GLN A 131 3.44 -16.72 12.75
N SER A 132 4.42 -17.23 12.02
CA SER A 132 4.92 -16.57 10.81
C SER A 132 4.16 -17.04 9.58
N VAL A 133 3.67 -16.09 8.78
CA VAL A 133 2.90 -16.36 7.56
C VAL A 133 3.60 -15.80 6.33
N LYS A 134 3.37 -16.44 5.18
CA LYS A 134 3.85 -15.94 3.90
C LYS A 134 2.89 -14.88 3.35
N VAL A 135 3.42 -13.72 3.00
CA VAL A 135 2.71 -12.63 2.36
C VAL A 135 2.79 -12.79 0.85
N LYS A 136 1.63 -12.88 0.19
CA LYS A 136 1.53 -13.00 -1.26
C LYS A 136 1.38 -11.64 -1.94
N GLN A 137 0.73 -10.72 -1.24
CA GLN A 137 0.40 -9.39 -1.74
C GLN A 137 0.24 -8.42 -0.58
N ALA A 138 0.61 -7.16 -0.81
CA ALA A 138 0.40 -6.07 0.14
C ALA A 138 -0.33 -4.89 -0.52
N TRP A 139 -1.21 -4.23 0.23
CA TRP A 139 -1.88 -2.99 -0.17
C TRP A 139 -1.77 -1.95 0.92
N TYR A 140 -1.42 -0.73 0.53
CA TYR A 140 -1.26 0.38 1.45
C TYR A 140 -2.26 1.46 1.11
N LEU A 141 -3.15 1.77 2.06
CA LEU A 141 -3.95 2.98 2.00
C LEU A 141 -2.99 4.13 2.29
N ILE A 142 -2.81 5.01 1.31
CA ILE A 142 -1.87 6.10 1.43
C ILE A 142 -2.60 7.43 1.39
N ASN A 143 -2.07 8.36 2.17
CA ASN A 143 -2.43 9.76 2.08
C ASN A 143 -1.43 10.44 1.16
N THR A 144 -1.93 11.01 0.06
CA THR A 144 -1.11 11.73 -0.91
C THR A 144 -1.63 13.14 -1.08
N SER A 145 -0.77 14.07 -1.50
CA SER A 145 -1.20 15.41 -1.90
C SER A 145 -2.10 15.40 -3.15
N LEU A 146 -2.30 14.24 -3.79
CA LEU A 146 -3.21 14.04 -4.91
C LEU A 146 -4.65 13.72 -4.47
N GLY A 147 -4.87 13.52 -3.16
CA GLY A 147 -6.13 13.04 -2.58
C GLY A 147 -5.95 11.75 -1.80
#